data_AF-A0A7W6WZB0-F1
#
_entry.id   AF-A0A7W6WZB0-F1
#
_cell.length_a   1.000
_cell.length_b   1.000
_cell.length_c   1.000
_cell.angle_alpha   90.00
_cell.angle_beta   90.00
_cell.angle_gamma   90.00
#
_symmetry.space_group_name_H-M   'P 1'
#
loop_
_entity.id
_entity.type
_entity.pdbx_description
1 polymer ?
#
loop_
_entity_poly.entity_id
_entity_poly.type
_entity_poly.pdbx_seq_one_letter_code
_entity_poly.pdbx_strand_id
1 'polypeptide(L)'
;MIESSGGEVVFEEYYPLDQIDFSSTVSRITSNKVDVVFNCVIPPGVGSFFKQLYEAGFSRNGGQLGCVYYDENTLEMNQAHEIEGLASSLDYYKALAVEDPVSAKIQWAYEKQFPGKFRFSAGSAATGTYRGLKLWEAAVREAGTIDREAVAAALDHAKIAQGPGGPAEMVPGKRHCRMNMYIGVAKAGQYEIVARSAGPVEPKEC
;
A
#
# COMPACT_ATOMS: atom_id res chain seq x y z
N MET A 1 -6.33 7.18 -16.84
CA MET A 1 -5.45 6.03 -17.13
C MET A 1 -6.22 4.75 -17.45
N ILE A 2 -7.38 4.47 -16.85
CA ILE A 2 -8.17 3.25 -17.15
C ILE A 2 -8.62 3.25 -18.62
N GLU A 3 -9.32 4.30 -19.06
CA GLU A 3 -9.81 4.44 -20.44
C GLU A 3 -8.69 4.49 -21.48
N SER A 4 -7.60 5.20 -21.17
CA SER A 4 -6.42 5.28 -22.06
C SER A 4 -5.72 3.92 -22.24
N SER A 5 -5.93 2.98 -21.32
CA SER A 5 -5.40 1.61 -21.39
C SER A 5 -6.44 0.62 -21.94
N GLY A 6 -7.58 1.11 -22.45
CA GLY A 6 -8.65 0.30 -23.05
C GLY A 6 -9.63 -0.30 -22.05
N GLY A 7 -9.59 0.10 -20.78
CA GLY A 7 -10.60 -0.26 -19.78
C GLY A 7 -11.79 0.69 -19.77
N GLU A 8 -12.84 0.34 -19.04
CA GLU A 8 -14.03 1.18 -18.83
C GLU A 8 -14.30 1.34 -17.33
N VAL A 9 -14.68 2.55 -16.91
CA VAL A 9 -15.22 2.76 -15.57
C VAL A 9 -16.72 2.55 -15.61
N VAL A 10 -17.17 1.34 -15.26
CA VAL A 10 -18.60 0.97 -15.30
C VAL A 10 -19.43 1.84 -14.36
N PHE A 11 -18.93 2.08 -13.14
CA PHE A 11 -19.46 3.07 -12.19
C PHE A 11 -18.47 3.34 -11.07
N GLU A 12 -18.76 4.39 -10.30
CA GLU A 12 -18.00 4.80 -9.13
C GLU A 12 -18.98 5.15 -8.00
N GLU A 13 -18.68 4.72 -6.77
CA GLU A 13 -19.53 4.92 -5.60
C GLU A 13 -18.72 5.28 -4.36
N TYR A 14 -19.32 6.10 -3.51
CA TYR A 14 -18.73 6.60 -2.28
C TYR A 14 -19.64 6.28 -1.10
N TYR A 15 -19.02 5.96 0.04
CA TYR A 15 -19.72 5.50 1.23
C TYR A 15 -19.29 6.29 2.46
N PRO A 16 -20.22 6.53 3.41
CA PRO A 16 -19.86 6.92 4.77
C PRO A 16 -18.91 5.91 5.41
N LEU A 17 -18.10 6.36 6.37
CA LEU A 17 -17.11 5.49 7.05
C LEU A 17 -17.75 4.34 7.83
N ASP A 18 -18.99 4.50 8.30
CA ASP A 18 -19.75 3.51 9.06
C ASP A 18 -20.61 2.59 8.18
N GLN A 19 -20.49 2.67 6.85
CA GLN A 19 -21.16 1.76 5.94
C GLN A 19 -20.69 0.32 6.14
N ILE A 20 -21.65 -0.59 6.36
CA ILE A 20 -21.38 -2.04 6.51
C ILE A 20 -22.19 -2.91 5.55
N ASP A 21 -23.31 -2.41 5.02
CA ASP A 21 -24.15 -3.11 4.05
C ASP A 21 -23.80 -2.66 2.63
N PHE A 22 -23.30 -3.57 1.80
CA PHE A 22 -22.91 -3.28 0.41
C PHE A 22 -23.77 -4.10 -0.57
N SER A 23 -24.92 -4.62 -0.12
CA SER A 23 -25.77 -5.52 -0.92
C SER A 23 -26.22 -4.90 -2.25
N SER A 24 -26.54 -3.60 -2.25
CA SER A 24 -26.90 -2.85 -3.47
C SER A 24 -25.72 -2.72 -4.44
N THR A 25 -24.55 -2.36 -3.93
CA THR A 25 -23.27 -2.29 -4.66
C THR A 25 -22.92 -3.63 -5.28
N VAL A 26 -22.94 -4.71 -4.49
CA VAL A 26 -22.63 -6.08 -4.91
C VAL A 26 -23.62 -6.55 -5.98
N SER A 27 -24.90 -6.20 -5.84
CA SER A 27 -25.92 -6.49 -6.86
C SER A 27 -25.62 -5.75 -8.17
N ARG A 28 -25.18 -4.48 -8.11
CA ARG A 28 -24.76 -3.71 -9.29
C ARG A 28 -23.51 -4.29 -9.94
N ILE A 29 -22.50 -4.64 -9.16
CA ILE A 29 -21.26 -5.30 -9.63
C ILE A 29 -21.60 -6.57 -10.41
N THR A 30 -22.44 -7.41 -9.82
CA THR A 30 -22.86 -8.69 -10.42
C THR A 30 -23.69 -8.48 -11.69
N SER A 31 -24.67 -7.56 -11.65
CA SER A 31 -25.58 -7.32 -12.79
C SER A 31 -24.88 -6.71 -13.99
N ASN A 32 -23.89 -5.85 -13.75
CA ASN A 32 -23.08 -5.25 -14.81
C ASN A 32 -21.89 -6.13 -15.23
N LYS A 33 -21.71 -7.31 -14.63
CA LYS A 33 -20.60 -8.24 -14.91
C LYS A 33 -19.24 -7.54 -14.85
N VAL A 34 -19.03 -6.72 -13.81
CA VAL A 34 -17.77 -6.01 -13.62
C VAL A 34 -16.62 -7.02 -13.50
N ASP A 35 -15.52 -6.80 -14.22
CA ASP A 35 -14.35 -7.68 -14.17
C ASP A 35 -13.43 -7.38 -12.99
N VAL A 36 -13.31 -6.09 -12.62
CA VAL A 36 -12.38 -5.63 -11.58
C VAL A 36 -13.08 -4.65 -10.64
N VAL A 37 -12.98 -4.91 -9.33
CA VAL A 37 -13.36 -3.95 -8.29
C VAL A 37 -12.09 -3.31 -7.75
N PHE A 38 -11.91 -2.02 -8.01
CA PHE A 38 -10.84 -1.22 -7.42
C PHE A 38 -11.35 -0.54 -6.15
N ASN A 39 -10.96 -1.08 -5.00
CA ASN A 39 -11.47 -0.69 -3.70
C ASN A 39 -10.68 0.46 -3.07
N CYS A 40 -11.42 1.48 -2.62
CA CYS A 40 -10.93 2.53 -1.72
C CYS A 40 -11.75 2.64 -0.42
N VAL A 41 -12.70 1.72 -0.16
CA VAL A 41 -13.40 1.65 1.14
C VAL A 41 -12.37 1.17 2.17
N ILE A 42 -12.19 1.94 3.23
CA ILE A 42 -11.27 1.65 4.34
C ILE A 42 -11.97 0.91 5.48
N PRO A 43 -11.24 0.37 6.48
CA PRO A 43 -11.86 -0.17 7.69
C PRO A 43 -12.75 0.88 8.40
N PRO A 44 -13.89 0.47 8.98
CA PRO A 44 -14.32 -0.92 9.20
C PRO A 44 -15.02 -1.59 7.99
N GLY A 45 -15.45 -0.84 6.99
CA GLY A 45 -16.34 -1.34 5.93
C GLY A 45 -15.73 -2.39 4.98
N VAL A 46 -14.41 -2.30 4.72
CA VAL A 46 -13.72 -3.15 3.72
C VAL A 46 -13.91 -4.65 3.95
N GLY A 47 -13.87 -5.10 5.21
CA GLY A 47 -14.00 -6.52 5.54
C GLY A 47 -15.37 -7.07 5.14
N SER A 48 -16.42 -6.31 5.44
CA SER A 48 -17.80 -6.64 5.05
C SER A 48 -17.97 -6.61 3.54
N PHE A 49 -17.40 -5.61 2.86
CA PHE A 49 -17.52 -5.46 1.41
C PHE A 49 -16.91 -6.65 0.65
N PHE A 50 -15.67 -7.03 0.97
CA PHE A 50 -15.00 -8.16 0.32
C PHE A 50 -15.68 -9.49 0.61
N LYS A 51 -16.15 -9.69 1.86
CA LYS A 51 -16.94 -10.86 2.20
C LYS A 51 -18.22 -10.96 1.39
N GLN A 52 -19.00 -9.87 1.27
CA GLN A 52 -20.23 -9.86 0.49
C GLN A 52 -19.98 -10.12 -1.01
N LEU A 53 -18.89 -9.58 -1.58
CA LEU A 53 -18.48 -9.89 -2.96
C LEU A 53 -18.16 -11.37 -3.14
N TYR A 54 -17.39 -11.95 -2.22
CA TYR A 54 -17.06 -13.37 -2.24
C TYR A 54 -18.31 -14.25 -2.14
N GLU A 55 -19.22 -13.95 -1.20
CA GLU A 55 -20.48 -14.67 -1.01
C GLU A 55 -21.38 -14.60 -2.25
N ALA A 56 -21.42 -13.44 -2.94
CA ALA A 56 -22.11 -13.26 -4.21
C ALA A 56 -21.43 -13.99 -5.40
N GLY A 57 -20.26 -14.59 -5.19
CA GLY A 57 -19.54 -15.38 -6.18
C GLY A 57 -18.67 -14.57 -7.13
N PHE A 58 -18.40 -13.29 -6.84
CA PHE A 58 -17.59 -12.40 -7.70
C PHE A 58 -16.26 -13.05 -8.11
N SER A 59 -15.46 -13.51 -7.15
CA SER A 59 -14.16 -14.13 -7.41
C SER A 59 -14.28 -15.47 -8.14
N ARG A 60 -15.31 -16.28 -7.83
CA ARG A 60 -15.56 -17.56 -8.51
C ARG A 60 -15.96 -17.37 -9.98
N ASN A 61 -16.54 -16.23 -10.30
CA ASN A 61 -16.93 -15.84 -11.65
C ASN A 61 -15.80 -15.13 -12.42
N GLY A 62 -14.58 -15.08 -11.87
CA GLY A 62 -13.40 -14.48 -12.50
C GLY A 62 -13.15 -13.02 -12.13
N GLY A 63 -13.97 -12.44 -11.25
CA GLY A 63 -13.79 -11.07 -10.77
C GLY A 63 -12.49 -10.90 -9.98
N GLN A 64 -11.81 -9.77 -10.18
CA GLN A 64 -10.55 -9.44 -9.51
C GLN A 64 -10.70 -8.24 -8.57
N LEU A 65 -9.99 -8.28 -7.46
CA LEU A 65 -9.93 -7.18 -6.50
C LEU A 65 -8.61 -6.43 -6.64
N GLY A 66 -8.68 -5.10 -6.63
CA GLY A 66 -7.53 -4.21 -6.50
C GLY A 66 -7.73 -3.29 -5.29
N CYS A 67 -6.68 -2.95 -4.55
CA CYS A 67 -6.77 -2.00 -3.44
C CYS A 67 -5.48 -1.18 -3.29
N VAL A 68 -5.62 0.10 -2.93
CA VAL A 68 -4.47 1.04 -2.85
C VAL A 68 -3.72 1.02 -1.51
N TYR A 69 -4.26 0.34 -0.49
CA TYR A 69 -3.70 0.39 0.86
C TYR A 69 -3.64 -0.98 1.55
N TYR A 70 -4.23 -2.03 0.98
CA TYR A 70 -4.40 -3.32 1.66
C TYR A 70 -3.04 -4.01 1.86
N ASP A 71 -2.48 -3.92 3.07
CA ASP A 71 -1.16 -4.44 3.44
C ASP A 71 -1.25 -5.71 4.32
N GLU A 72 -0.12 -6.29 4.73
CA GLU A 72 -0.08 -7.52 5.52
C GLU A 72 -0.81 -7.47 6.88
N ASN A 73 -1.00 -6.29 7.49
CA ASN A 73 -1.81 -6.13 8.69
C ASN A 73 -3.32 -6.17 8.40
N THR A 74 -3.72 -5.91 7.16
CA THR A 74 -5.13 -5.96 6.74
C THR A 74 -5.56 -7.34 6.25
N LEU A 75 -4.62 -8.22 5.88
CA LEU A 75 -4.92 -9.60 5.47
C LEU A 75 -5.77 -10.38 6.49
N GLU A 76 -5.65 -10.07 7.79
CA GLU A 76 -6.41 -10.73 8.86
C GLU A 76 -7.87 -10.23 8.99
N MET A 77 -8.26 -9.17 8.26
CA MET A 77 -9.65 -8.67 8.27
C MET A 77 -10.62 -9.58 7.52
N ASN A 78 -10.10 -10.38 6.60
CA ASN A 78 -10.87 -11.29 5.76
C ASN A 78 -10.28 -12.70 5.86
N GLN A 79 -11.09 -13.70 5.53
CA GLN A 79 -10.56 -15.04 5.34
C GLN A 79 -9.71 -15.07 4.07
N ALA A 80 -8.63 -15.85 4.06
CA ALA A 80 -7.70 -15.92 2.92
C ALA A 80 -8.41 -16.17 1.57
N HIS A 81 -9.46 -17.00 1.58
CA HIS A 81 -10.23 -17.33 0.37
C HIS A 81 -11.13 -16.19 -0.12
N GLU A 82 -11.52 -15.24 0.75
CA GLU A 82 -12.35 -14.07 0.38
C GLU A 82 -11.56 -13.05 -0.43
N ILE A 83 -10.23 -13.01 -0.25
CA ILE A 83 -9.31 -12.05 -0.87
C ILE A 83 -8.26 -12.71 -1.76
N GLU A 84 -8.44 -13.99 -2.11
CA GLU A 84 -7.51 -14.72 -2.99
C GLU A 84 -7.40 -14.00 -4.34
N GLY A 85 -6.17 -13.69 -4.76
CA GLY A 85 -5.91 -12.95 -5.99
C GLY A 85 -6.03 -11.42 -5.88
N LEU A 86 -6.35 -10.87 -4.70
CA LEU A 86 -6.39 -9.42 -4.49
C LEU A 86 -5.02 -8.80 -4.77
N ALA A 87 -4.98 -7.82 -5.68
CA ALA A 87 -3.79 -7.05 -5.99
C ALA A 87 -3.74 -5.77 -5.16
N SER A 88 -2.55 -5.45 -4.65
CA SER A 88 -2.28 -4.21 -3.92
C SER A 88 -1.00 -3.60 -4.45
N SER A 89 -0.91 -2.27 -4.50
CA SER A 89 0.31 -1.58 -4.91
C SER A 89 0.82 -0.67 -3.80
N LEU A 90 1.98 -1.02 -3.24
CA LEU A 90 2.54 -0.41 -2.03
C LEU A 90 4.05 -0.17 -2.20
N ASP A 91 4.61 0.64 -1.32
CA ASP A 91 6.05 0.95 -1.28
C ASP A 91 6.90 -0.19 -0.69
N TYR A 92 6.25 -1.18 -0.06
CA TYR A 92 6.93 -2.27 0.64
C TYR A 92 6.01 -3.47 0.90
N TYR A 93 6.61 -4.67 0.87
CA TYR A 93 6.04 -5.90 1.39
C TYR A 93 7.08 -6.63 2.23
N LYS A 94 6.69 -7.29 3.32
CA LYS A 94 7.54 -8.17 4.14
C LYS A 94 8.19 -9.27 3.28
N ALA A 95 7.53 -9.71 2.22
CA ALA A 95 8.09 -10.67 1.26
C ALA A 95 9.45 -10.23 0.67
N LEU A 96 9.74 -8.92 0.61
CA LEU A 96 11.05 -8.40 0.19
C LEU A 96 12.18 -8.80 1.13
N ALA A 97 11.91 -9.09 2.40
CA ALA A 97 12.93 -9.48 3.38
C ALA A 97 13.66 -10.79 3.02
N VAL A 98 13.10 -11.61 2.12
CA VAL A 98 13.76 -12.84 1.64
C VAL A 98 14.95 -12.53 0.73
N GLU A 99 14.94 -11.40 0.04
CA GLU A 99 15.91 -11.04 -1.00
C GLU A 99 16.66 -9.72 -0.74
N ASP A 100 16.16 -8.87 0.17
CA ASP A 100 16.79 -7.62 0.58
C ASP A 100 17.30 -7.70 2.03
N PRO A 101 18.63 -7.75 2.25
CA PRO A 101 19.23 -7.76 3.58
C PRO A 101 18.89 -6.55 4.45
N VAL A 102 18.63 -5.38 3.85
CA VAL A 102 18.21 -4.18 4.60
C VAL A 102 16.82 -4.40 5.16
N SER A 103 15.88 -4.84 4.32
CA SER A 103 14.53 -5.24 4.75
C SER A 103 14.56 -6.34 5.80
N ALA A 104 15.38 -7.38 5.64
CA ALA A 104 15.54 -8.45 6.63
C ALA A 104 15.98 -7.91 8.00
N LYS A 105 16.96 -6.99 8.01
CA LYS A 105 17.46 -6.36 9.23
C LYS A 105 16.40 -5.50 9.91
N ILE A 106 15.62 -4.74 9.14
CA ILE A 106 14.53 -3.90 9.66
C ILE A 106 13.44 -4.77 10.29
N GLN A 107 13.01 -5.83 9.59
CA GLN A 107 12.03 -6.79 10.10
C GLN A 107 12.50 -7.43 11.42
N TRP A 108 13.73 -7.95 11.46
CA TRP A 108 14.28 -8.55 12.66
C TRP A 108 14.34 -7.56 13.84
N ALA A 109 14.78 -6.32 13.59
CA ALA A 109 14.85 -5.29 14.63
C ALA A 109 13.46 -4.94 15.16
N TYR A 110 12.48 -4.81 14.27
CA TYR A 110 11.10 -4.54 14.63
C TYR A 110 10.49 -5.69 15.44
N GLU A 111 10.58 -6.94 14.96
CA GLU A 111 10.03 -8.12 15.64
C GLU A 111 10.65 -8.33 17.03
N LYS A 112 11.96 -8.06 17.17
CA LYS A 112 12.65 -8.11 18.47
C LYS A 112 12.12 -7.08 19.46
N GLN A 113 11.80 -5.87 18.99
CA GLN A 113 11.35 -4.78 19.84
C GLN A 113 9.84 -4.83 20.12
N PHE A 114 9.06 -5.32 19.17
CA PHE A 114 7.60 -5.34 19.19
C PHE A 114 7.08 -6.76 18.89
N PRO A 115 7.30 -7.72 19.81
CA PRO A 115 6.76 -9.05 19.64
C PRO A 115 5.23 -9.01 19.67
N GLY A 116 4.58 -9.67 18.70
CA GLY A 116 3.13 -9.79 18.69
C GLY A 116 2.52 -9.82 17.29
N LYS A 117 1.25 -9.45 17.22
CA LYS A 117 0.42 -9.55 16.00
C LYS A 117 0.68 -8.47 14.96
N PHE A 118 1.14 -7.30 15.38
CA PHE A 118 1.33 -6.16 14.48
C PHE A 118 2.65 -6.29 13.73
N ARG A 119 2.58 -6.33 12.39
CA ARG A 119 3.72 -6.52 11.51
C ARG A 119 4.27 -5.18 11.05
N PHE A 120 5.58 -5.11 10.78
CA PHE A 120 6.13 -4.02 10.00
C PHE A 120 5.79 -4.24 8.52
N SER A 121 4.79 -3.51 8.02
CA SER A 121 4.32 -3.52 6.62
C SER A 121 4.24 -2.09 6.08
N ALA A 122 3.85 -1.91 4.82
CA ALA A 122 3.53 -0.58 4.29
C ALA A 122 2.32 0.08 5.01
N GLY A 123 1.48 -0.74 5.65
CA GLY A 123 0.30 -0.33 6.39
C GLY A 123 0.54 0.60 7.56
N SER A 124 -0.52 1.30 7.96
CA SER A 124 -0.50 2.23 9.12
C SER A 124 0.66 3.23 9.08
N ALA A 125 1.11 3.57 7.87
CA ALA A 125 2.26 4.43 7.61
C ALA A 125 3.58 3.96 8.24
N ALA A 126 3.79 2.68 8.56
CA ALA A 126 5.01 2.25 9.25
C ALA A 126 6.27 2.49 8.41
N THR A 127 6.25 2.11 7.13
CA THR A 127 7.37 2.35 6.20
C THR A 127 7.54 3.83 5.87
N GLY A 128 6.43 4.55 5.66
CA GLY A 128 6.42 6.00 5.46
C GLY A 128 7.00 6.77 6.66
N THR A 129 6.65 6.38 7.88
CA THR A 129 7.18 6.97 9.13
C THR A 129 8.67 6.69 9.27
N TYR A 130 9.09 5.44 9.03
CA TYR A 130 10.51 5.09 9.02
C TYR A 130 11.29 5.96 8.03
N ARG A 131 10.79 6.06 6.79
CA ARG A 131 11.40 6.85 5.72
C ARG A 131 11.45 8.33 6.07
N GLY A 132 10.35 8.90 6.55
CA GLY A 132 10.26 10.30 6.96
C GLY A 132 11.26 10.64 8.06
N LEU A 133 11.39 9.80 9.09
CA LEU A 133 12.37 10.00 10.15
C LEU A 133 13.81 9.90 9.65
N LYS A 134 14.10 8.99 8.70
CA LYS A 134 15.44 8.85 8.11
C LYS A 134 15.81 9.99 7.16
N LEU A 135 14.85 10.52 6.42
CA LEU A 135 15.05 11.72 5.60
C LEU A 135 15.25 12.95 6.49
N TRP A 136 14.48 13.09 7.58
CA TRP A 136 14.69 14.13 8.57
C TRP A 136 16.06 14.02 9.24
N GLU A 137 16.50 12.81 9.62
CA GLU A 137 17.84 12.57 10.15
C GLU A 137 18.93 13.05 9.17
N ALA A 138 18.78 12.75 7.88
CA ALA A 138 19.71 13.20 6.84
C ALA A 138 19.73 14.74 6.73
N ALA A 139 18.55 15.37 6.73
CA ALA A 139 18.43 16.83 6.67
C ALA A 139 19.05 17.53 7.88
N VAL A 140 18.85 17.00 9.10
CA VAL A 140 19.46 17.54 10.33
C VAL A 140 20.98 17.43 10.28
N ARG A 141 21.51 16.30 9.79
CA ARG A 141 22.97 16.11 9.65
C ARG A 141 23.57 17.10 8.66
N GLU A 142 22.88 17.39 7.56
CA GLU A 142 23.32 18.38 6.57
C GLU A 142 23.24 19.81 7.12
N ALA A 143 22.12 20.17 7.75
CA ALA A 143 21.90 21.50 8.30
C ALA A 143 22.81 21.80 9.52
N GLY A 144 23.29 20.77 10.22
CA GLY A 144 24.09 20.91 11.45
C GLY A 144 23.30 21.49 12.63
N THR A 145 21.97 21.50 12.55
CA THR A 145 21.06 22.09 13.54
C THR A 145 19.70 21.39 13.51
N ILE A 146 18.90 21.63 14.54
CA ILE A 146 17.48 21.22 14.61
C ILE A 146 16.53 22.41 14.39
N ASP A 147 17.07 23.57 13.96
CA ASP A 147 16.24 24.71 13.56
C ASP A 147 15.29 24.32 12.43
N ARG A 148 14.01 24.69 12.58
CA ARG A 148 12.94 24.27 11.68
C ARG A 148 13.21 24.66 10.23
N GLU A 149 13.58 25.91 9.98
CA GLU A 149 13.70 26.43 8.61
C GLU A 149 14.95 25.89 7.94
N ALA A 150 16.07 25.81 8.68
CA ALA A 150 17.29 25.17 8.18
C ALA A 150 17.07 23.70 7.81
N VAL A 151 16.38 22.94 8.68
CA VAL A 151 16.06 21.52 8.42
C VAL A 151 15.04 21.39 7.27
N ALA A 152 14.02 22.25 7.20
CA ALA A 152 13.03 22.19 6.13
C ALA A 152 13.61 22.51 4.75
N ALA A 153 14.65 23.34 4.68
CA ALA A 153 15.41 23.61 3.47
C ALA A 153 16.26 22.40 3.06
N ALA A 154 17.01 21.80 3.98
CA ALA A 154 17.79 20.58 3.71
C ALA A 154 16.91 19.37 3.37
N LEU A 155 15.71 19.27 3.99
CA LEU A 155 14.76 18.20 3.74
C LEU A 155 14.22 18.23 2.30
N ASP A 156 14.24 19.36 1.60
CA ASP A 156 13.71 19.46 0.24
C ASP A 156 14.45 18.59 -0.79
N HIS A 157 15.72 18.24 -0.49
CA HIS A 157 16.58 17.39 -1.32
C HIS A 157 17.23 16.24 -0.53
N ALA A 158 16.72 15.94 0.67
CA ALA A 158 17.25 14.86 1.50
C ALA A 158 17.10 13.49 0.80
N LYS A 159 18.07 12.61 1.03
CA LYS A 159 18.10 11.26 0.45
C LYS A 159 18.55 10.22 1.46
N ILE A 160 18.01 9.01 1.30
CA ILE A 160 18.44 7.81 2.01
C ILE A 160 18.82 6.74 1.00
N ALA A 161 19.98 6.12 1.20
CA ALA A 161 20.45 5.02 0.34
C ALA A 161 19.82 3.67 0.72
N GLN A 162 19.32 3.55 1.95
CA GLN A 162 18.77 2.32 2.52
C GLN A 162 17.51 2.64 3.33
N GLY A 163 16.48 1.82 3.14
CA GLY A 163 15.20 1.94 3.82
C GLY A 163 14.29 0.77 3.44
N PRO A 164 13.10 0.66 4.03
CA PRO A 164 12.13 -0.34 3.62
C PRO A 164 11.70 -0.07 2.17
N GLY A 165 11.79 -1.09 1.33
CA GLY A 165 11.52 -0.98 -0.11
C GLY A 165 12.67 -0.35 -0.90
N GLY A 166 13.82 -0.10 -0.27
CA GLY A 166 15.01 0.45 -0.91
C GLY A 166 15.23 1.95 -0.67
N PRO A 167 15.99 2.63 -1.53
CA PRO A 167 16.33 4.04 -1.37
C PRO A 167 15.12 4.95 -1.59
N ALA A 168 15.20 6.16 -1.05
CA ALA A 168 14.22 7.22 -1.28
C ALA A 168 14.89 8.59 -1.29
N GLU A 169 14.34 9.52 -2.06
CA GLU A 169 14.87 10.87 -2.21
C GLU A 169 13.75 11.88 -2.36
N MET A 170 13.84 12.98 -1.62
CA MET A 170 12.90 14.08 -1.72
C MET A 170 13.06 14.76 -3.08
N VAL A 171 11.92 15.06 -3.70
CA VAL A 171 11.87 15.77 -4.97
C VAL A 171 11.74 17.26 -4.65
N PRO A 172 12.74 18.09 -5.01
CA PRO A 172 12.75 19.50 -4.65
C PRO A 172 11.47 20.23 -5.04
N GLY A 173 10.94 21.02 -4.11
CA GLY A 173 9.71 21.80 -4.27
C GLY A 173 8.41 20.99 -4.29
N LYS A 174 8.46 19.65 -4.31
CA LYS A 174 7.27 18.78 -4.38
C LYS A 174 6.79 18.29 -3.02
N ARG A 175 7.65 18.35 -1.99
CA ARG A 175 7.39 17.77 -0.65
C ARG A 175 6.95 16.29 -0.68
N HIS A 176 7.32 15.59 -1.75
CA HIS A 176 7.13 14.16 -1.96
C HIS A 176 8.49 13.54 -2.25
N CYS A 177 8.64 12.24 -1.95
CA CYS A 177 9.84 11.51 -2.32
C CYS A 177 9.58 10.59 -3.52
N ARG A 178 10.61 10.40 -4.34
CA ARG A 178 10.67 9.26 -5.26
C ARG A 178 11.08 8.01 -4.51
N MET A 179 10.42 6.90 -4.79
CA MET A 179 10.64 5.61 -4.13
C MET A 179 10.21 4.46 -5.03
N ASN A 180 10.70 3.25 -4.74
CA ASN A 180 10.26 2.06 -5.47
C ASN A 180 8.80 1.73 -5.12
N MET A 181 8.10 1.14 -6.08
CA MET A 181 6.74 0.63 -5.91
C MET A 181 6.68 -0.84 -6.28
N TYR A 182 5.83 -1.59 -5.58
CA TYR A 182 5.67 -3.02 -5.74
C TYR A 182 4.19 -3.35 -5.92
N ILE A 183 3.89 -4.43 -6.65
CA ILE A 183 2.54 -5.01 -6.70
C ILE A 183 2.61 -6.37 -6.02
N GLY A 184 1.86 -6.51 -4.93
CA GLY A 184 1.63 -7.76 -4.23
C GLY A 184 0.28 -8.36 -4.61
N VAL A 185 0.22 -9.67 -4.79
CA VAL A 185 -1.03 -10.42 -4.99
C VAL A 185 -1.22 -11.39 -3.82
N ALA A 186 -2.40 -11.35 -3.21
CA ALA A 186 -2.74 -12.24 -2.10
C ALA A 186 -2.86 -13.68 -2.60
N LYS A 187 -2.08 -14.58 -1.98
CA LYS A 187 -2.02 -16.03 -2.21
C LYS A 187 -2.03 -16.74 -0.88
N ALA A 188 -3.06 -17.55 -0.64
CA ALA A 188 -3.20 -18.34 0.59
C ALA A 188 -3.01 -17.51 1.89
N GLY A 189 -3.51 -16.26 1.89
CA GLY A 189 -3.44 -15.36 3.05
C GLY A 189 -2.09 -14.66 3.26
N GLN A 190 -1.20 -14.68 2.26
CA GLN A 190 0.06 -13.94 2.24
C GLN A 190 0.21 -13.17 0.93
N TYR A 191 1.10 -12.18 0.88
CA TYR A 191 1.41 -11.49 -0.36
C TYR A 191 2.60 -12.12 -1.08
N GLU A 192 2.43 -12.38 -2.38
CA GLU A 192 3.51 -12.65 -3.32
C GLU A 192 3.73 -11.43 -4.20
N ILE A 193 5.00 -11.06 -4.41
CA ILE A 193 5.36 -9.90 -5.24
C ILE A 193 5.34 -10.34 -6.70
N VAL A 194 4.46 -9.76 -7.50
CA VAL A 194 4.30 -10.11 -8.92
C VAL A 194 4.88 -9.07 -9.87
N ALA A 195 5.03 -7.82 -9.41
CA ALA A 195 5.64 -6.76 -10.20
C ALA A 195 6.39 -5.75 -9.32
N ARG A 196 7.35 -5.06 -9.93
CA ARG A 196 8.20 -4.03 -9.32
C ARG A 196 8.36 -2.90 -10.31
N SER A 197 8.45 -1.66 -9.83
CA SER A 197 8.84 -0.55 -10.67
C SER A 197 10.26 -0.76 -11.21
N ALA A 198 10.55 -0.26 -12.41
CA ALA A 198 11.88 -0.37 -13.02
C ALA A 198 12.97 0.41 -12.24
N GLY A 199 12.54 1.30 -11.35
CA GLY A 199 13.36 2.08 -10.43
C GLY A 199 12.45 2.97 -9.56
N PRO A 200 13.01 3.96 -8.86
CA PRO A 200 12.22 4.92 -8.10
C PRO A 200 11.20 5.64 -8.99
N VAL A 201 9.95 5.65 -8.57
CA VAL A 201 8.86 6.33 -9.25
C VAL A 201 8.82 7.77 -8.78
N GLU A 202 8.90 8.72 -9.71
CA GLU A 202 8.71 10.14 -9.44
C GLU A 202 7.22 10.42 -9.10
N PRO A 203 6.94 11.32 -8.14
CA PRO A 203 5.58 11.74 -7.85
C PRO A 203 5.02 12.55 -9.03
N LYS A 204 3.88 12.12 -9.57
CA LYS A 204 3.28 12.71 -10.78
C LYS A 204 2.20 13.76 -10.51
N GLU A 205 1.68 13.80 -9.29
CA GLU A 205 0.61 14.72 -8.87
C GLU A 205 1.06 15.41 -7.58
N CYS A 206 1.70 16.58 -7.73
CA CYS A 206 1.91 17.55 -6.66
C CYS A 206 1.90 18.96 -7.23
#